data_AF-A0AAX0MKE5-F1
#
_entry.id   AF-A0AAX0MKE5-F1
#
_cell.length_a   1.000
_cell.length_b   1.000
_cell.length_c   1.000
_cell.angle_alpha   90.00
_cell.angle_beta   90.00
_cell.angle_gamma   90.00
#
_symmetry.space_group_name_H-M   'P 1'
#
loop_
_entity.id
_entity.type
_entity.pdbx_description
1 polymer ?
#
loop_
_entity_poly.entity_id
_entity_poly.type
_entity_poly.pdbx_seq_one_letter_code
_entity_poly.pdbx_strand_id
1 'polypeptide(L)'
;MKKLSILSLSFLILCGCASKQEVYLTQSPIKVEQHDLGDYWVQSSEDFRFSLKSNIKVPKTGGYVLINYLIDSNGEIFNPTIVESSPKGEWDLIALKALSKVEYVPSESNSLNIPVYVTTEIKFSE
;
A
#
# COMPACT_ATOMS: atom_id res chain seq x y z
N MET A 1 -46.81 -43.56 18.07
CA MET A 1 -45.34 -43.68 17.94
C MET A 1 -44.69 -42.47 18.58
N LYS A 2 -43.68 -42.72 19.40
CA LYS A 2 -43.10 -41.83 20.41
C LYS A 2 -42.37 -40.64 19.78
N LYS A 3 -42.35 -39.52 20.51
CA LYS A 3 -41.85 -38.21 20.12
C LYS A 3 -40.31 -38.10 20.20
N LEU A 4 -39.83 -37.10 19.46
CA LEU A 4 -38.82 -36.10 19.82
C LEU A 4 -37.33 -36.42 19.62
N SER A 5 -36.66 -35.40 19.05
CA SER A 5 -35.32 -34.91 19.41
C SER A 5 -34.14 -35.69 18.81
N ILE A 6 -33.11 -35.09 18.20
CA ILE A 6 -32.51 -33.78 18.42
C ILE A 6 -31.95 -33.25 17.08
N LEU A 7 -32.32 -32.02 16.76
CA LEU A 7 -31.69 -31.13 15.78
C LEU A 7 -30.33 -30.72 16.34
N SER A 8 -29.22 -30.98 15.65
CA SER A 8 -27.92 -30.37 15.94
C SER A 8 -27.10 -30.27 14.66
N LEU A 9 -27.55 -29.39 13.77
CA LEU A 9 -26.75 -28.89 12.66
C LEU A 9 -25.71 -27.95 13.28
N SER A 10 -24.53 -28.47 13.59
CA SER A 10 -23.38 -27.70 14.04
C SER A 10 -22.91 -26.78 12.92
N PHE A 11 -23.54 -25.61 12.84
CA PHE A 11 -23.13 -24.49 12.02
C PHE A 11 -21.86 -23.90 12.66
N LEU A 12 -20.70 -24.39 12.24
CA LEU A 12 -19.40 -23.79 12.56
C LEU A 12 -19.36 -22.41 11.90
N ILE A 13 -19.79 -21.40 12.65
CA ILE A 13 -19.57 -20.00 12.30
C ILE A 13 -18.07 -19.75 12.45
N LEU A 14 -17.33 -19.96 11.37
CA LEU A 14 -15.98 -19.44 11.21
C LEU A 14 -16.10 -17.93 11.09
N CYS A 15 -16.15 -17.23 12.22
CA CYS A 15 -15.86 -15.80 12.29
C CYS A 15 -14.39 -15.61 11.91
N GLY A 16 -14.11 -15.49 10.62
CA GLY A 16 -12.81 -15.05 10.12
C GLY A 16 -12.57 -13.64 10.62
N CYS A 17 -11.79 -13.48 11.68
CA CYS A 17 -11.21 -12.20 12.01
C CYS A 17 -10.26 -11.84 10.87
N ALA A 18 -10.58 -10.80 10.10
CA ALA A 18 -9.62 -10.23 9.17
C ALA A 18 -8.44 -9.68 9.99
N SER A 19 -7.34 -10.43 10.06
CA SER A 19 -6.13 -9.99 10.73
C SER A 19 -5.61 -8.76 9.99
N LYS A 20 -5.36 -7.67 10.71
CA LYS A 20 -4.64 -6.53 10.15
C LYS A 20 -3.23 -7.02 9.82
N GLN A 21 -2.76 -6.73 8.61
CA GLN A 21 -1.39 -7.07 8.22
C GLN A 21 -0.42 -6.33 9.15
N GLU A 22 0.46 -7.09 9.79
CA GLU A 22 1.49 -6.55 10.66
C GLU A 22 2.76 -6.26 9.85
N VAL A 23 3.52 -5.24 10.28
CA VAL A 23 4.78 -4.88 9.64
C VAL A 23 5.80 -5.99 9.88
N TYR A 24 6.45 -6.48 8.82
CA TYR A 24 7.51 -7.49 8.93
C TYR A 24 8.88 -6.90 8.60
N LEU A 25 9.83 -7.01 9.53
CA LEU A 25 11.16 -6.42 9.42
C LEU A 25 12.25 -7.46 9.70
N THR A 26 13.12 -7.73 8.72
CA THR A 26 14.32 -8.56 8.93
C THR A 26 15.40 -7.82 9.73
N GLN A 27 15.39 -6.49 9.66
CA GLN A 27 16.29 -5.57 10.36
C GLN A 27 15.65 -4.18 10.52
N SER A 28 16.32 -3.26 11.21
CA SER A 28 15.86 -1.87 11.30
C SER A 28 15.79 -1.22 9.91
N PRO A 29 14.69 -0.51 9.56
CA PRO A 29 14.60 0.16 8.27
C PRO A 29 15.62 1.28 8.14
N ILE A 30 16.17 1.43 6.94
CA ILE A 30 17.06 2.54 6.59
C ILE A 30 16.31 3.59 5.79
N LYS A 31 16.72 4.85 5.87
CA LYS A 31 16.20 5.90 5.00
C LYS A 31 16.98 5.90 3.69
N VAL A 32 16.28 5.91 2.56
CA VAL A 32 16.87 6.01 1.22
C VAL A 32 16.25 7.18 0.46
N GLU A 33 17.02 7.74 -0.46
CA GLU A 33 16.51 8.73 -1.41
C GLU A 33 15.76 8.04 -2.55
N GLN A 34 14.81 8.74 -3.18
CA GLN A 34 13.97 8.15 -4.23
C GLN A 34 14.79 7.60 -5.40
N HIS A 35 15.92 8.23 -5.74
CA HIS A 35 16.78 7.78 -6.83
C HIS A 35 17.59 6.52 -6.50
N ASP A 36 17.81 6.23 -5.21
CA ASP A 36 18.51 5.03 -4.72
C ASP A 36 17.54 3.87 -4.44
N LEU A 37 16.22 4.10 -4.50
CA LEU A 37 15.23 3.09 -4.15
C LEU A 37 15.40 1.79 -4.95
N GLY A 38 15.78 1.90 -6.23
CA GLY A 38 15.98 0.75 -7.12
C GLY A 38 17.08 -0.21 -6.68
N ASP A 39 18.03 0.25 -5.85
CA ASP A 39 19.06 -0.61 -5.26
C ASP A 39 18.48 -1.55 -4.20
N TYR A 40 17.26 -1.27 -3.70
CA TYR A 40 16.59 -2.01 -2.64
C TYR A 40 15.31 -2.70 -3.12
N TRP A 41 14.41 -1.94 -3.75
CA TRP A 41 13.08 -2.36 -4.10
C TRP A 41 12.70 -1.86 -5.49
N VAL A 42 12.19 -2.77 -6.32
CA VAL A 42 11.75 -2.50 -7.68
C VAL A 42 10.24 -2.69 -7.76
N GLN A 43 9.55 -1.82 -8.47
CA GLN A 43 8.11 -1.98 -8.70
C GLN A 43 7.90 -3.17 -9.64
N SER A 44 7.04 -4.12 -9.23
CA SER A 44 6.73 -5.33 -9.98
C SER A 44 6.08 -5.02 -11.33
N SER A 45 5.28 -3.94 -11.41
CA SER A 45 4.71 -3.43 -12.65
C SER A 45 4.88 -1.92 -12.77
N GLU A 46 5.27 -1.46 -13.96
CA GLU A 46 5.29 -0.04 -14.31
C GLU A 46 3.87 0.50 -14.54
N ASP A 47 2.95 -0.38 -14.93
CA ASP A 47 1.56 -0.05 -15.18
C ASP A 47 0.65 -0.57 -14.07
N PHE A 48 -0.16 0.31 -13.50
CA PHE A 48 -1.29 -0.07 -12.66
C PHE A 48 -2.53 0.71 -13.05
N ARG A 49 -3.68 0.05 -12.96
CA ARG A 49 -4.99 0.66 -13.22
C ARG A 49 -5.83 0.59 -11.95
N PHE A 50 -6.47 1.69 -11.61
CA PHE A 50 -7.43 1.72 -10.52
C PHE A 50 -8.64 2.56 -10.90
N SER A 51 -9.80 2.15 -10.38
CA SER A 51 -11.02 2.94 -10.48
C SER A 51 -11.10 3.90 -9.30
N LEU A 52 -11.43 5.15 -9.61
CA LEU A 52 -11.91 6.10 -8.61
C LEU A 52 -13.40 5.86 -8.39
N LYS A 53 -13.84 5.98 -7.15
CA LYS A 53 -15.29 5.99 -6.85
C LYS A 53 -15.90 7.21 -7.53
N SER A 54 -17.15 7.11 -7.98
CA SER A 54 -17.85 8.16 -8.73
C SER A 54 -17.97 9.50 -8.00
N ASN A 55 -17.84 9.51 -6.67
CA ASN A 55 -17.88 10.71 -5.84
C ASN A 55 -16.52 11.38 -5.63
N ILE A 56 -15.41 10.80 -6.14
CA ILE A 56 -14.09 11.41 -6.09
C ILE A 56 -13.97 12.40 -7.26
N LYS A 57 -13.82 13.68 -6.92
CA LYS A 57 -13.56 14.73 -7.92
C LYS A 57 -12.10 14.67 -8.32
N VAL A 58 -11.83 14.48 -9.61
CA VAL A 58 -10.48 14.62 -10.17
C VAL A 58 -10.19 16.11 -10.38
N PRO A 59 -9.07 16.63 -9.86
CA PRO A 59 -8.65 18.01 -10.12
C PRO A 59 -8.46 18.26 -11.62
N LYS A 60 -8.67 19.51 -12.05
CA LYS A 60 -8.51 19.90 -13.46
C LYS A 60 -7.13 20.45 -13.80
N THR A 61 -6.39 20.86 -12.79
CA THR A 61 -5.03 21.40 -12.91
C THR A 61 -4.04 20.31 -12.55
N GLY A 62 -2.88 20.31 -13.20
CA GLY A 62 -1.77 19.44 -12.83
C GLY A 62 -1.30 19.69 -11.40
N GLY A 63 -0.45 18.82 -10.90
CA GLY A 63 0.05 18.91 -9.54
C GLY A 63 1.02 17.80 -9.17
N TYR A 64 1.42 17.77 -7.91
CA TYR A 64 2.23 16.71 -7.35
C TYR A 64 1.87 16.42 -5.89
N VAL A 65 2.24 15.23 -5.43
CA VAL A 65 2.16 14.81 -4.03
C VAL A 65 3.47 14.10 -3.65
N LEU A 66 4.08 14.53 -2.56
CA LEU A 66 5.19 13.85 -1.90
C LEU A 66 4.64 12.95 -0.79
N ILE A 67 4.90 11.64 -0.88
CA ILE A 67 4.42 10.65 0.10
C ILE A 67 5.61 9.93 0.71
N ASN A 68 5.74 10.00 2.03
CA ASN A 68 6.68 9.20 2.80
C ASN A 68 6.02 7.90 3.26
N TYR A 69 6.71 6.77 3.12
CA TYR A 69 6.20 5.47 3.55
C TYR A 69 7.34 4.49 3.86
N LEU A 70 6.99 3.41 4.54
CA LEU A 70 7.85 2.25 4.77
C LEU A 70 7.55 1.19 3.71
N ILE A 71 8.59 0.62 3.11
CA ILE A 71 8.53 -0.68 2.43
C ILE A 71 9.12 -1.69 3.42
N ASP A 72 8.31 -2.62 3.88
CA ASP A 72 8.75 -3.64 4.84
C ASP A 72 9.56 -4.75 4.14
N SER A 73 10.04 -5.74 4.90
CA SER A 73 10.87 -6.83 4.35
C SER A 73 10.11 -7.84 3.47
N ASN A 74 8.80 -7.69 3.31
CA ASN A 74 7.98 -8.42 2.34
C ASN A 74 7.69 -7.61 1.08
N GLY A 75 8.15 -6.35 0.99
CA GLY A 75 7.84 -5.45 -0.13
C GLY A 75 6.50 -4.72 0.04
N GLU A 76 5.92 -4.76 1.25
CA GLU A 76 4.60 -4.20 1.52
C GLU A 76 4.71 -2.77 2.03
N ILE A 77 3.78 -1.89 1.60
CA ILE A 77 3.80 -0.47 1.93
C ILE A 77 3.03 -0.20 3.22
N PHE A 78 3.68 0.45 4.19
CA PHE A 78 3.08 0.83 5.47
C PHE A 78 3.18 2.33 5.77
N ASN A 79 2.18 2.80 6.53
CA ASN A 79 2.09 4.15 7.10
C ASN A 79 2.34 5.29 6.10
N PRO A 80 1.71 5.28 4.90
CA PRO A 80 1.89 6.35 3.93
C PRO A 80 1.41 7.68 4.51
N THR A 81 2.30 8.68 4.48
CA THR A 81 2.10 10.01 5.05
C THR A 81 2.42 11.05 4.01
N ILE A 82 1.49 11.97 3.77
CA ILE A 82 1.69 13.08 2.83
C ILE A 82 2.60 14.11 3.48
N VAL A 83 3.72 14.38 2.84
CA VAL A 83 4.71 15.37 3.27
C VAL A 83 4.36 16.74 2.69
N GLU A 84 4.01 16.76 1.40
CA GLU A 84 3.70 17.98 0.66
C GLU A 84 2.78 17.66 -0.51
N SER A 85 1.93 18.61 -0.90
CA SER A 85 1.18 18.53 -2.15
C SER A 85 0.89 19.91 -2.71
N SER A 86 0.83 19.98 -4.05
CA SER A 86 0.44 21.17 -4.78
C SER A 86 -0.42 20.78 -5.98
N PRO A 87 -1.65 21.32 -6.13
CA PRO A 87 -2.37 22.14 -5.16
C PRO A 87 -2.65 21.37 -3.86
N LYS A 88 -2.56 22.06 -2.72
CA LYS A 88 -2.64 21.43 -1.39
C LYS A 88 -3.95 20.65 -1.23
N GLY A 89 -3.84 19.35 -0.98
CA GLY A 89 -4.97 18.46 -0.67
C GLY A 89 -5.76 17.95 -1.87
N GLU A 90 -5.53 18.46 -3.08
CA GLU A 90 -6.38 18.15 -4.24
C GLU A 90 -6.07 16.78 -4.84
N TRP A 91 -4.79 16.39 -4.89
CA TRP A 91 -4.34 15.12 -5.45
C TRP A 91 -4.13 14.01 -4.41
N ASP A 92 -4.12 14.35 -3.13
CA ASP A 92 -3.77 13.51 -1.98
C ASP A 92 -4.45 12.13 -2.00
N LEU A 93 -5.78 12.09 -2.12
CA LEU A 93 -6.55 10.84 -2.12
C LEU A 93 -6.20 9.95 -3.32
N ILE A 94 -6.01 10.56 -4.48
CA ILE A 94 -5.70 9.85 -5.74
C ILE A 94 -4.28 9.30 -5.66
N ALA A 95 -3.33 10.09 -5.14
CA ALA A 95 -1.94 9.69 -4.97
C ALA A 95 -1.80 8.53 -3.95
N LEU A 96 -2.49 8.60 -2.81
CA LEU A 96 -2.55 7.49 -1.85
C LEU A 96 -3.18 6.24 -2.46
N LYS A 97 -4.22 6.39 -3.30
CA LYS A 97 -4.87 5.27 -3.98
C LYS A 97 -3.96 4.63 -5.04
N ALA A 98 -3.17 5.46 -5.73
CA ALA A 98 -2.15 5.00 -6.67
C ALA A 98 -1.03 4.24 -5.94
N LEU A 99 -0.51 4.80 -4.84
CA LEU A 99 0.51 4.14 -4.02
C LEU A 99 0.02 2.79 -3.48
N SER A 100 -1.26 2.67 -3.12
CA SER A 100 -1.85 1.40 -2.65
C SER A 100 -1.95 0.31 -3.74
N LYS A 101 -1.48 0.58 -4.96
CA LYS A 101 -1.42 -0.38 -6.08
C LYS A 101 0.00 -0.74 -6.47
N VAL A 102 0.98 -0.12 -5.83
CA VAL A 102 2.38 -0.43 -6.04
C VAL A 102 2.70 -1.69 -5.28
N GLU A 103 3.26 -2.67 -5.98
CA GLU A 103 3.81 -3.89 -5.41
C GLU A 103 5.33 -3.85 -5.61
N TYR A 104 6.08 -4.05 -4.53
CA TYR A 104 7.54 -4.08 -4.59
C TYR A 104 8.06 -5.51 -4.53
N VAL A 105 9.11 -5.75 -5.31
CA VAL A 105 9.96 -6.95 -5.21
C VAL A 105 11.38 -6.51 -4.85
N PRO A 106 12.15 -7.33 -4.13
CA PRO A 106 13.53 -7.00 -3.82
C PRO A 106 14.34 -6.88 -5.12
N SER A 107 15.24 -5.90 -5.16
CA SER A 107 16.23 -5.80 -6.23
C SER A 107 17.21 -6.99 -6.16
N GLU A 108 18.00 -7.19 -7.21
CA GLU A 108 19.10 -8.17 -7.20
C GLU A 108 20.14 -7.87 -6.10
N SER A 109 20.30 -6.59 -5.73
CA SER A 109 21.26 -6.17 -4.71
C SER A 109 20.71 -6.28 -3.27
N ASN A 110 19.40 -6.43 -3.11
CA ASN A 110 18.74 -6.47 -1.80
C ASN A 110 18.42 -7.89 -1.32
N SER A 111 19.42 -8.78 -1.32
CA SER A 111 19.26 -10.19 -0.92
C SER A 111 18.81 -10.41 0.54
N LEU A 112 18.93 -9.39 1.39
CA LEU A 112 18.53 -9.42 2.80
C LEU A 112 17.13 -8.84 3.04
N ASN A 113 16.42 -8.42 1.98
CA ASN A 113 15.13 -7.73 2.04
C ASN A 113 15.15 -6.58 3.05
N ILE A 114 16.17 -5.72 2.94
CA ILE A 114 16.36 -4.57 3.82
C ILE A 114 15.12 -3.66 3.69
N PRO A 115 14.37 -3.43 4.77
CA PRO A 115 13.22 -2.54 4.74
C PRO A 115 13.70 -1.09 4.64
N VAL A 116 12.93 -0.24 3.95
CA VAL A 116 13.34 1.15 3.69
C VAL A 116 12.22 2.16 3.95
N TYR A 117 12.60 3.33 4.46
CA TYR A 117 11.80 4.53 4.38
C TYR A 117 12.18 5.33 3.15
N VAL A 118 11.19 5.75 2.36
CA VAL A 118 11.40 6.56 1.15
C VAL A 118 10.30 7.61 1.01
N THR A 119 10.62 8.72 0.37
CA THR A 119 9.64 9.75 -0.03
C THR A 119 9.54 9.80 -1.56
N THR A 120 8.39 9.44 -2.11
CA THR A 120 8.15 9.41 -3.56
C THR A 120 7.31 10.61 -3.99
N GLU A 121 7.69 11.22 -5.11
CA GLU A 121 6.89 12.22 -5.81
C GLU A 121 5.99 11.56 -6.86
N ILE A 122 4.68 11.81 -6.78
CA ILE A 122 3.72 11.44 -7.81
C ILE A 122 3.26 12.71 -8.51
N LYS A 123 3.47 12.79 -9.83
CA LYS A 123 3.08 13.94 -10.67
C LYS A 123 1.79 13.66 -11.43
N PHE A 124 0.96 14.68 -11.55
CA PHE A 124 -0.29 14.68 -12.30
C PHE A 124 -0.20 15.79 -13.35
N SER A 125 -0.38 15.43 -14.62
CA SER A 125 -0.44 16.39 -15.73
C SER A 125 -1.86 16.91 -15.93
N GLU A 126 -1.98 18.04 -16.62
CA GLU A 126 -3.25 18.57 -17.15
C GLU A 126 -3.78 17.75 -18.34
#